data_AF-A0AB74V6R9-F1
#
_entry.id   AF-A0AB74V6R9-F1
#
_cell.length_a   1.000
_cell.length_b   1.000
_cell.length_c   1.000
_cell.angle_alpha   90.00
_cell.angle_beta   90.00
_cell.angle_gamma   90.00
#
_symmetry.space_group_name_H-M   'P 1'
#
loop_
_entity.id
_entity.type
_entity.pdbx_description
1 polymer ?
#
loop_
_entity_poly.entity_id
_entity_poly.type
_entity_poly.pdbx_seq_one_letter_code
_entity_poly.pdbx_strand_id
1 'polypeptide(L)'
;MPSSHRLIRFVRSCHLYLGVFTAPMLLFLAVSGGLQTFGLHEASRGSSYAPPAWLASMAQLHKKQTLEVPVRRPRPAAAVAEAAPVARAAVQGAPAAPGARRNLLPMKIFFAAIALGLFMSVCSGLYMAWRFTRRPRLFGAVLLGGIAAPLLLLLA
;
A
#
# COMPACT_ATOMS: atom_id res chain seq x y z
N MET A 1 9.05 -42.74 8.49
CA MET A 1 9.69 -41.41 8.34
C MET A 1 9.32 -40.53 9.52
N PRO A 2 10.29 -39.91 10.21
CA PRO A 2 10.04 -39.14 11.43
C PRO A 2 9.20 -37.89 11.11
N SER A 3 8.28 -37.55 12.02
CA SER A 3 7.28 -36.49 11.84
C SER A 3 7.88 -35.12 11.50
N SER A 4 9.09 -34.83 11.97
CA SER A 4 9.82 -33.58 11.68
C SER A 4 10.09 -33.38 10.18
N HIS A 5 10.38 -34.46 9.44
CA HIS A 5 10.63 -34.35 8.00
C HIS A 5 9.35 -34.02 7.21
N ARG A 6 8.19 -34.55 7.65
CA ARG A 6 6.89 -34.19 7.07
C ARG A 6 6.55 -32.72 7.34
N LEU A 7 6.81 -32.24 8.56
CA LEU A 7 6.57 -30.86 8.94
C LEU A 7 7.41 -29.87 8.10
N ILE A 8 8.71 -30.09 7.95
CA ILE A 8 9.59 -29.21 7.16
C ILE A 8 9.12 -29.15 5.69
N ARG A 9 8.75 -30.29 5.11
CA ARG A 9 8.22 -30.33 3.74
C ARG A 9 6.90 -29.58 3.61
N PHE A 10 6.02 -29.70 4.60
CA PHE A 10 4.76 -28.97 4.64
C PHE A 10 5.00 -27.46 4.73
N VAL A 11 5.76 -27.00 5.73
CA VAL A 11 6.07 -25.57 5.92
C VAL A 11 6.71 -24.96 4.68
N ARG A 12 7.67 -25.65 4.06
CA ARG A 12 8.30 -25.20 2.80
C ARG A 12 7.30 -25.08 1.66
N SER A 13 6.37 -26.03 1.55
CA SER A 13 5.34 -26.01 0.50
C SER A 13 4.33 -24.88 0.74
N CYS A 14 3.88 -24.71 1.98
CA CYS A 14 3.01 -23.62 2.38
C CYS A 14 3.66 -22.26 2.13
N HIS A 15 4.91 -22.06 2.57
CA HIS A 15 5.65 -20.82 2.34
C HIS A 15 5.79 -20.51 0.85
N LEU A 16 6.08 -21.52 0.01
CA LEU A 16 6.17 -21.34 -1.43
C LEU A 16 4.83 -20.88 -2.02
N TYR A 17 3.74 -21.63 -1.80
CA TYR A 17 2.47 -21.30 -2.45
C TYR A 17 1.80 -20.07 -1.85
N LEU A 18 1.86 -19.88 -0.54
CA LEU A 18 1.36 -18.66 0.11
C LEU A 18 2.19 -17.45 -0.30
N GLY A 19 3.51 -17.60 -0.40
CA GLY A 19 4.41 -16.54 -0.87
C GLY A 19 4.10 -16.14 -2.31
N VAL A 20 3.94 -17.10 -3.22
CA VAL A 20 3.59 -16.83 -4.63
C VAL A 20 2.21 -16.20 -4.75
N PHE A 21 1.23 -16.68 -3.98
CA PHE A 21 -0.14 -16.14 -3.99
C PHE A 21 -0.19 -14.70 -3.47
N THR A 22 0.56 -14.38 -2.41
CA THR A 22 0.55 -13.04 -1.80
C THR A 22 1.53 -12.06 -2.46
N ALA A 23 2.48 -12.55 -3.27
CA ALA A 23 3.50 -11.73 -3.92
C ALA A 23 2.95 -10.52 -4.71
N PRO A 24 1.88 -10.64 -5.54
CA PRO A 24 1.33 -9.49 -6.26
C PRO A 24 0.92 -8.35 -5.33
N MET A 25 0.25 -8.67 -4.22
CA MET A 25 -0.18 -7.68 -3.24
C MET A 25 0.99 -7.11 -2.42
N LEU A 26 2.01 -7.91 -2.12
CA LEU A 26 3.22 -7.41 -1.46
C LEU A 26 4.02 -6.47 -2.36
N LEU A 27 4.12 -6.77 -3.66
CA LEU A 27 4.74 -5.87 -4.64
C LEU A 27 3.94 -4.57 -4.78
N PHE A 28 2.60 -4.68 -4.88
CA PHE A 28 1.72 -3.53 -4.89
C PHE A 28 1.91 -2.66 -3.64
N LEU A 29 1.94 -3.28 -2.45
CA LEU A 29 2.15 -2.60 -1.17
C LEU A 29 3.51 -1.90 -1.12
N ALA A 30 4.59 -2.57 -1.53
CA ALA A 30 5.94 -2.02 -1.52
C ALA A 30 6.04 -0.77 -2.40
N VAL A 31 5.51 -0.83 -3.62
CA VAL A 31 5.54 0.29 -4.56
C VAL A 31 4.64 1.42 -4.07
N SER A 32 3.35 1.15 -3.84
CA SER A 32 2.39 2.20 -3.47
C SER A 32 2.69 2.80 -2.08
N GLY A 33 3.15 2.01 -1.11
CA GLY A 33 3.57 2.50 0.21
C GLY A 33 4.87 3.31 0.16
N GLY A 34 5.83 2.89 -0.67
CA GLY A 34 7.05 3.66 -0.91
C GLY A 34 6.73 5.05 -1.49
N LEU A 35 5.88 5.12 -2.52
CA LEU A 35 5.47 6.39 -3.12
C LEU A 35 4.63 7.25 -2.17
N GLN A 36 3.80 6.65 -1.32
CA GLN A 36 3.02 7.37 -0.30
C GLN A 36 3.88 8.03 0.76
N THR A 37 5.01 7.43 1.14
CA THR A 37 5.96 7.98 2.11
C THR A 37 6.47 9.37 1.70
N PHE A 38 6.59 9.61 0.39
CA PHE A 38 7.02 10.91 -0.17
C PHE A 38 5.86 11.85 -0.54
N GLY A 39 4.61 11.41 -0.43
CA GLY A 39 3.45 12.22 -0.79
C GLY A 39 3.27 12.42 -2.30
N LEU A 40 3.91 11.59 -3.14
CA LEU A 40 3.83 11.69 -4.61
C LEU A 40 2.44 11.40 -5.17
N HIS A 41 1.54 10.88 -4.34
CA HIS A 41 0.16 10.57 -4.69
C HIS A 41 -0.82 11.75 -4.47
N GLU A 42 -0.38 12.85 -3.84
CA GLU A 42 -1.20 14.05 -3.63
C GLU A 42 -0.60 15.26 -4.35
N ALA A 43 -1.48 16.10 -4.91
CA ALA A 43 -1.09 17.43 -5.38
C ALA A 43 -0.71 18.28 -4.16
N SER A 44 0.56 18.70 -4.08
CA SER A 44 1.05 19.47 -2.94
C SER A 44 0.56 20.91 -3.02
N ARG A 45 0.19 21.50 -1.88
CA ARG A 45 -0.40 22.85 -1.82
C ARG A 45 0.61 23.89 -2.35
N GLY A 46 0.31 24.50 -3.50
CA GLY A 46 1.17 25.48 -4.17
C GLY A 46 2.12 24.90 -5.23
N SER A 47 2.07 23.59 -5.50
CA SER A 47 2.78 22.97 -6.62
C SER A 47 1.86 22.83 -7.84
N SER A 48 2.40 23.04 -9.04
CA SER A 48 1.71 22.70 -10.30
C SER A 48 1.68 21.19 -10.57
N TYR A 49 2.30 20.38 -9.70
CA TYR A 49 2.31 18.94 -9.83
C TYR A 49 0.90 18.35 -9.63
N ALA A 50 0.36 17.79 -10.71
CA ALA A 50 -0.82 16.95 -10.68
C ALA A 50 -0.38 15.47 -10.73
N PRO A 51 -0.71 14.65 -9.70
CA PRO A 51 -0.36 13.23 -9.75
C PRO A 51 -1.12 12.55 -10.91
N PRO A 52 -0.47 11.66 -11.68
CA PRO A 52 -1.14 10.87 -12.69
C PRO A 52 -2.32 10.08 -12.10
N ALA A 53 -3.41 9.95 -12.86
CA ALA A 53 -4.65 9.31 -12.37
C ALA A 53 -4.43 7.87 -11.87
N TRP A 54 -3.55 7.11 -12.53
CA TRP A 54 -3.19 5.75 -12.10
C TRP A 54 -2.53 5.74 -10.71
N LEU A 55 -1.66 6.73 -10.43
CA LEU A 55 -0.95 6.83 -9.15
C LEU A 55 -1.89 7.21 -8.00
N ALA A 56 -2.80 8.15 -8.25
CA ALA A 56 -3.84 8.53 -7.30
C ALA A 56 -4.78 7.34 -6.98
N SER A 57 -5.16 6.58 -8.01
CA SER A 57 -6.01 5.39 -7.87
C SER A 57 -5.32 4.27 -7.08
N MET A 58 -4.04 4.00 -7.36
CA MET A 58 -3.24 3.03 -6.58
C MET A 58 -3.12 3.44 -5.11
N ALA A 59 -2.98 4.73 -4.82
CA ALA A 59 -2.91 5.20 -3.45
C ALA A 59 -4.24 5.05 -2.69
N GLN A 60 -5.37 5.31 -3.36
CA GLN A 60 -6.70 5.04 -2.77
C GLN A 60 -6.93 3.55 -2.58
N LEU A 61 -6.55 2.71 -3.55
CA LEU A 61 -6.71 1.26 -3.44
C LEU A 61 -5.90 0.72 -2.24
N HIS A 62 -4.67 1.19 -2.03
CA HIS A 62 -3.87 0.83 -0.85
C HIS A 62 -4.51 1.34 0.45
N LYS A 63 -4.89 2.62 0.51
CA LYS A 63 -5.30 3.26 1.77
C LYS A 63 -6.74 2.94 2.19
N LYS A 64 -7.64 2.86 1.21
CA LYS A 64 -9.10 2.86 1.38
C LYS A 64 -9.78 1.71 0.67
N GLN A 65 -9.04 0.84 -0.01
CA GLN A 65 -9.59 -0.33 -0.71
C GLN A 65 -10.65 0.05 -1.76
N THR A 66 -10.58 1.27 -2.29
CA THR A 66 -11.47 1.79 -3.34
C THR A 66 -10.65 2.45 -4.44
N LEU A 67 -11.18 2.44 -5.66
CA LEU A 67 -10.64 3.19 -6.79
C LEU A 67 -11.21 4.61 -6.88
N GLU A 68 -12.26 4.92 -6.12
CA GLU A 68 -12.88 6.24 -6.16
C GLU A 68 -11.93 7.25 -5.51
N VAL A 69 -11.38 8.14 -6.35
CA VAL A 69 -10.55 9.25 -5.89
C VAL A 69 -11.49 10.41 -5.54
N PRO A 70 -11.63 10.80 -4.25
CA PRO A 70 -12.51 11.89 -3.88
C PRO A 70 -12.09 13.18 -4.59
N VAL A 71 -13.00 13.77 -5.35
CA VAL A 71 -12.78 15.10 -5.93
C VAL A 71 -12.63 16.07 -4.77
N ARG A 72 -11.39 16.53 -4.53
CA ARG A 72 -11.08 17.50 -3.47
C ARG A 72 -11.73 18.83 -3.87
N ARG A 73 -12.98 19.06 -3.43
CA ARG A 73 -13.66 20.34 -3.64
C ARG A 73 -12.75 21.44 -3.07
N PRO A 74 -12.45 22.50 -3.85
CA PRO A 74 -11.79 23.67 -3.29
C PRO A 74 -12.64 24.11 -2.09
N ARG A 75 -12.02 24.19 -0.90
CA ARG A 75 -12.70 24.75 0.27
C ARG A 75 -13.17 26.16 -0.16
N PRO A 76 -14.48 26.44 -0.22
CA PRO A 76 -14.92 27.80 -0.52
C PRO A 76 -14.39 28.70 0.58
N ALA A 77 -13.55 29.66 0.22
CA ALA A 77 -12.99 30.63 1.15
C ALA A 77 -14.06 31.51 1.82
N ALA A 78 -15.31 31.48 1.32
CA ALA A 78 -16.38 32.39 1.73
C ALA A 78 -17.40 31.83 2.74
N ALA A 79 -17.44 30.52 3.02
CA ALA A 79 -18.48 29.91 3.87
C ALA A 79 -18.02 29.59 5.30
N VAL A 80 -17.11 30.39 5.86
CA VAL A 80 -16.72 30.32 7.28
C VAL A 80 -17.23 31.54 8.06
N ALA A 81 -17.82 32.54 7.40
CA ALA A 81 -18.23 33.78 8.06
C ALA A 81 -19.59 33.69 8.75
N GLU A 82 -20.51 32.79 8.36
CA GLU A 82 -21.85 32.76 8.93
C GLU A 82 -22.37 31.32 9.06
N ALA A 83 -22.99 31.04 10.21
CA ALA A 83 -23.60 29.77 10.63
C ALA A 83 -22.68 28.71 11.28
N ALA A 84 -23.00 28.43 12.55
CA ALA A 84 -22.59 27.34 13.44
C ALA A 84 -21.37 27.55 14.35
N PRO A 85 -21.48 28.38 15.41
CA PRO A 85 -20.51 28.40 16.50
C PRO A 85 -20.64 27.21 17.47
N VAL A 86 -21.76 26.46 17.49
CA VAL A 86 -22.06 25.56 18.61
C VAL A 86 -21.67 24.08 18.37
N ALA A 87 -21.56 23.61 17.13
CA ALA A 87 -21.18 22.21 16.85
C ALA A 87 -19.68 21.95 16.67
N ARG A 88 -18.85 23.00 16.56
CA ARG A 88 -17.38 22.88 16.42
C ARG A 88 -16.64 22.75 17.76
N ALA A 89 -17.31 23.03 18.88
CA ALA A 89 -16.70 23.04 20.21
C ALA A 89 -16.44 21.64 20.82
N ALA A 90 -17.06 20.57 20.29
CA ALA A 90 -16.96 19.23 20.91
C ALA A 90 -15.91 18.28 20.29
N VAL A 91 -15.21 18.68 19.21
CA VAL A 91 -14.08 17.88 18.64
C VAL A 91 -12.80 18.71 18.45
N GLN A 92 -12.84 20.02 18.72
CA GLN A 92 -11.65 20.89 18.75
C GLN A 92 -11.14 21.03 20.18
N GLY A 93 -10.79 19.89 20.79
CA GLY A 93 -10.10 19.86 22.08
C GLY A 93 -8.61 20.15 21.89
N ALA A 94 -8.19 21.30 22.42
CA ALA A 94 -6.83 21.78 22.66
C ALA A 94 -6.10 22.55 21.53
N PRO A 95 -5.57 23.76 21.83
CA PRO A 95 -4.64 24.44 20.95
C PRO A 95 -3.33 23.64 20.90
N ALA A 96 -2.92 23.21 19.71
CA ALA A 96 -1.58 22.69 19.51
C ALA A 96 -0.59 23.82 19.81
N ALA A 97 0.17 23.68 20.89
CA ALA A 97 1.38 24.48 21.15
C ALA A 97 2.27 24.52 19.89
N PRO A 98 3.13 25.53 19.71
CA PRO A 98 4.06 25.58 18.58
C PRO A 98 5.08 24.45 18.71
N GLY A 99 4.68 23.25 18.29
CA GLY A 99 5.52 22.07 18.26
C GLY A 99 6.56 22.28 17.18
N ALA A 100 7.83 22.28 17.58
CA ALA A 100 8.97 22.26 16.68
C ALA A 100 8.67 21.31 15.49
N ARG A 101 8.73 21.83 14.26
CA ARG A 101 8.53 21.04 13.04
C ARG A 101 9.49 19.85 13.09
N ARG A 102 8.99 18.68 13.47
CA ARG A 102 9.82 17.49 13.63
C ARG A 102 10.31 17.08 12.25
N ASN A 103 11.63 16.94 12.08
CA ASN A 103 12.21 16.51 10.81
C ASN A 103 11.79 15.06 10.53
N LEU A 104 10.82 14.87 9.64
CA LEU A 104 10.29 13.55 9.27
C LEU A 104 11.19 12.81 8.26
N LEU A 105 12.27 13.46 7.79
CA LEU A 105 13.13 12.94 6.74
C LEU A 105 13.81 11.61 7.07
N PRO A 106 14.38 11.38 8.29
CA PRO A 106 14.94 10.09 8.66
C PRO A 106 13.92 8.95 8.58
N MET A 107 12.68 9.23 9.01
CA MET A 107 11.59 8.25 8.98
C MET A 107 11.22 7.92 7.52
N LYS A 108 11.13 8.92 6.65
CA LYS A 108 10.84 8.70 5.23
C LYS A 108 11.91 7.85 4.54
N ILE A 109 13.19 8.09 4.84
CA ILE A 109 14.30 7.29 4.30
C ILE A 109 14.22 5.84 4.80
N PHE A 110 13.96 5.63 6.09
CA PHE A 110 13.81 4.29 6.64
C PHE A 110 12.68 3.51 5.95
N PHE A 111 11.49 4.10 5.83
CA PHE A 111 10.36 3.47 5.14
C PHE A 111 10.65 3.22 3.65
N ALA A 112 11.39 4.11 2.97
CA ALA A 112 11.82 3.88 1.59
C ALA A 112 12.78 2.69 1.48
N ALA A 113 13.72 2.54 2.42
CA ALA A 113 14.62 1.40 2.48
C ALA A 113 13.85 0.08 2.74
N ILE A 114 12.85 0.10 3.64
CA ILE A 114 11.98 -1.06 3.89
C ILE A 114 11.15 -1.42 2.65
N ALA A 115 10.58 -0.43 1.97
CA ALA A 115 9.83 -0.65 0.74
C ALA A 115 10.70 -1.27 -0.36
N LEU A 116 11.92 -0.76 -0.55
CA LEU A 116 12.89 -1.30 -1.51
C LEU A 116 13.33 -2.72 -1.13
N GLY A 117 13.63 -2.96 0.15
CA GLY A 117 14.01 -4.27 0.67
C GLY A 117 12.90 -5.30 0.48
N LEU A 118 11.65 -4.94 0.78
CA LEU A 118 10.48 -5.78 0.54
C LEU A 118 10.31 -6.09 -0.95
N PHE A 119 10.40 -5.08 -1.82
CA PHE A 119 10.28 -5.25 -3.26
C PHE A 119 11.34 -6.22 -3.80
N MET A 120 12.61 -6.02 -3.45
CA MET A 120 13.72 -6.90 -3.85
C MET A 120 13.57 -8.32 -3.29
N SER A 121 13.11 -8.46 -2.04
CA SER A 121 12.87 -9.75 -1.39
C SER A 121 11.77 -10.54 -2.10
N VAL A 122 10.65 -9.89 -2.44
CA VAL A 122 9.54 -10.56 -3.15
C VAL A 122 9.93 -10.91 -4.58
N CYS A 123 10.60 -10.01 -5.31
CA CYS A 123 11.09 -10.27 -6.67
C CYS A 123 12.07 -11.46 -6.71
N SER A 124 13.05 -11.49 -5.80
CA SER A 124 13.99 -12.60 -5.70
C SER A 124 13.31 -13.90 -5.27
N GLY A 125 12.37 -13.85 -4.32
CA GLY A 125 11.57 -15.01 -3.91
C GLY A 125 10.74 -15.58 -5.07
N LEU A 126 10.10 -14.71 -5.87
CA LEU A 126 9.33 -15.10 -7.04
C LEU A 126 10.23 -15.70 -8.14
N TYR A 127 11.39 -15.10 -8.38
CA TYR A 127 12.40 -15.64 -9.29
C TYR A 127 12.86 -17.04 -8.86
N MET A 128 13.21 -17.23 -7.58
CA MET A 128 13.62 -18.54 -7.06
C MET A 128 12.48 -19.57 -7.16
N ALA A 129 11.25 -19.17 -6.83
CA ALA A 129 10.08 -20.04 -6.92
C ALA A 129 9.80 -20.47 -8.37
N TRP A 130 9.91 -19.55 -9.33
CA TRP A 130 9.74 -19.85 -10.75
C TRP A 130 10.90 -20.69 -11.31
N ARG A 131 12.14 -20.32 -11.01
CA ARG A 131 13.34 -20.96 -11.58
C ARG A 131 13.54 -22.41 -11.10
N PHE A 132 13.11 -22.71 -9.87
CA PHE A 132 13.29 -24.02 -9.24
C PHE A 132 11.99 -24.83 -9.13
N THR A 133 10.86 -24.34 -9.65
CA THR A 133 9.62 -25.16 -9.65
C THR A 133 9.72 -26.30 -10.65
N ARG A 134 9.20 -27.46 -10.26
CA ARG A 134 8.97 -28.58 -11.18
C ARG A 134 7.61 -28.49 -11.88
N ARG A 135 6.74 -27.56 -11.46
CA ARG A 135 5.35 -27.41 -11.94
C ARG A 135 5.06 -25.95 -12.32
N PRO A 136 5.56 -25.47 -13.47
CA PRO A 136 5.41 -24.07 -13.88
C PRO A 136 3.95 -23.65 -14.09
N ARG A 137 3.08 -24.58 -14.53
CA ARG A 137 1.64 -24.32 -14.67
C ARG A 137 0.96 -24.00 -13.34
N LEU A 138 1.28 -24.78 -12.29
CA LEU A 138 0.73 -24.54 -10.96
C LEU A 138 1.26 -23.23 -10.37
N PHE A 139 2.55 -22.95 -10.56
CA PHE A 139 3.13 -21.66 -10.19
C PHE A 139 2.37 -20.49 -10.85
N GLY A 140 2.17 -20.56 -12.17
CA GLY A 140 1.43 -19.54 -12.92
C GLY A 140 -0.01 -19.41 -12.46
N ALA A 141 -0.71 -20.51 -12.20
CA ALA A 141 -2.08 -20.50 -11.69
C ALA A 141 -2.20 -19.85 -10.31
N VAL A 142 -1.27 -20.14 -9.39
CA VAL A 142 -1.26 -19.55 -8.04
C VAL A 142 -0.94 -18.04 -8.10
N LEU A 143 0.02 -17.65 -8.94
CA LEU A 143 0.36 -16.25 -9.16
C LEU A 143 -0.82 -15.46 -9.75
N LEU A 144 -1.46 -16.02 -10.78
CA LEU A 144 -2.67 -15.45 -11.39
C LEU A 144 -3.82 -15.37 -10.39
N GLY A 145 -3.99 -16.38 -9.54
CA GLY A 145 -4.96 -16.35 -8.44
C GLY A 145 -4.73 -15.17 -7.49
N GLY A 146 -3.46 -14.87 -7.17
CA GLY A 146 -3.08 -13.71 -6.34
C GLY A 146 -3.39 -12.35 -6.98
N ILE A 147 -3.39 -12.26 -8.32
CA ILE A 147 -3.79 -11.06 -9.06
C ILE A 147 -5.32 -10.98 -9.18
N ALA A 148 -5.96 -12.09 -9.54
CA ALA A 148 -7.39 -12.14 -9.81
C ALA A 148 -8.23 -11.96 -8.53
N ALA A 149 -7.82 -12.53 -7.40
CA ALA A 149 -8.58 -12.47 -6.16
C ALA A 149 -8.95 -11.03 -5.72
N PRO A 150 -8.01 -10.07 -5.58
CA PRO A 150 -8.36 -8.71 -5.20
C PRO A 150 -9.19 -7.99 -6.27
N LEU A 151 -8.98 -8.27 -7.57
CA LEU A 151 -9.77 -7.67 -8.65
C LEU A 151 -11.21 -8.16 -8.64
N LEU A 152 -11.45 -9.45 -8.41
CA LEU A 152 -12.79 -10.01 -8.28
C LEU A 152 -13.51 -9.46 -7.05
N LEU A 153 -12.81 -9.33 -5.92
CA LEU A 153 -13.36 -8.74 -4.71
C LEU A 153 -13.68 -7.25 -4.84
N LEU A 154 -12.97 -6.53 -5.71
CA LEU A 154 -13.23 -5.13 -6.00
C LEU A 154 -14.44 -4.92 -6.92
N LEU A 155 -14.79 -5.93 -7.72
CA LEU A 155 -15.91 -5.91 -8.67
C LEU A 155 -17.20 -6.52 -8.10
N ALA A 156 -17.12 -7.21 -6.95
CA ALA A 156 -18.24 -7.83 -6.26
C ALA A 156 -18.95 -6.83 -5.35
#